data_AF-A0A519TYE6-F1
#
_entry.id   AF-A0A519TYE6-F1
#
_cell.length_a   1.000
_cell.length_b   1.000
_cell.length_c   1.000
_cell.angle_alpha   90.00
_cell.angle_beta   90.00
_cell.angle_gamma   90.00
#
_symmetry.space_group_name_H-M   'P 1'
#
loop_
_entity.id
_entity.type
_entity.pdbx_description
1 polymer ?
#
loop_
_entity_poly.entity_id
_entity_poly.type
_entity_poly.pdbx_seq_one_letter_code
_entity_poly.pdbx_strand_id
1 'polypeptide(L)'
;MDRLRMGVIISYNKKAGFGLIKDENQERIIFSKSEVPGTPLRGMLVSFDIGLDSGTLCAINIKVVNYLPAGEFENYISHLQPYLTR
;
A
#
# COMPACT_ATOMS: atom_id res chain seq x y z
N MET A 1 6.59 16.79 -10.51
CA MET A 1 5.80 16.97 -9.28
C MET A 1 5.27 15.60 -8.93
N ASP A 2 5.88 14.94 -7.95
CA ASP A 2 5.38 13.64 -7.51
C ASP A 2 4.07 13.87 -6.78
N ARG A 3 3.01 13.29 -7.35
CA ARG A 3 1.64 13.44 -6.88
C ARG A 3 1.47 12.50 -5.69
N LEU A 4 1.06 13.05 -4.55
CA LEU A 4 0.62 12.29 -3.38
C LEU A 4 -0.40 11.23 -3.82
N ARG A 5 -0.14 9.97 -3.50
CA ARG A 5 -1.02 8.84 -3.82
C ARG A 5 -1.66 8.27 -2.57
N MET A 6 -2.84 7.69 -2.74
CA MET A 6 -3.52 6.94 -1.70
C MET A 6 -3.66 5.48 -2.10
N GLY A 7 -3.61 4.60 -1.11
CA GLY A 7 -3.76 3.17 -1.32
C GLY A 7 -3.95 2.40 -0.03
N VAL A 8 -4.19 1.11 -0.17
CA VAL A 8 -4.42 0.21 0.96
C VAL A 8 -3.31 -0.83 1.02
N ILE A 9 -2.79 -1.09 2.21
CA ILE A 9 -1.87 -2.20 2.46
C ILE A 9 -2.61 -3.51 2.22
N ILE A 10 -2.18 -4.28 1.22
CA ILE A 10 -2.81 -5.56 0.87
C ILE A 10 -2.04 -6.76 1.41
N SER A 11 -0.76 -6.59 1.72
CA SER A 11 0.08 -7.61 2.35
C SER A 11 1.31 -7.01 3.03
N TYR A 12 1.82 -7.71 4.04
CA TYR A 12 3.09 -7.39 4.70
C TYR A 12 3.77 -8.69 5.15
N ASN A 13 5.04 -8.87 4.76
CA ASN A 13 5.85 -9.98 5.23
C ASN A 13 6.79 -9.48 6.35
N LYS A 14 6.43 -9.78 7.60
CA LYS A 14 7.21 -9.35 8.77
C LYS A 14 8.64 -9.88 8.80
N LYS A 15 8.89 -11.07 8.25
CA LYS A 15 10.25 -11.65 8.21
C LYS A 15 11.13 -10.96 7.18
N ALA A 16 10.55 -10.57 6.05
CA ALA A 16 11.27 -9.92 4.96
C ALA A 16 11.36 -8.39 5.10
N GLY A 17 10.46 -7.79 5.89
CA GLY A 17 10.48 -6.35 6.19
C GLY A 17 9.86 -5.48 5.10
N PHE A 18 9.16 -6.05 4.13
CA PHE A 18 8.47 -5.32 3.07
C PHE A 18 7.04 -5.83 2.84
N GLY A 19 6.23 -5.01 2.19
CA GLY A 19 4.85 -5.32 1.83
C GLY A 19 4.41 -4.65 0.55
N LEU A 20 3.12 -4.77 0.25
CA LEU A 20 2.51 -4.19 -0.93
C LEU A 20 1.33 -3.29 -0.57
N ILE A 21 1.28 -2.14 -1.21
CA ILE A 21 0.12 -1.24 -1.27
C ILE A 21 -0.54 -1.41 -2.64
N LYS A 22 -1.87 -1.43 -2.67
CA LYS A 22 -2.64 -1.25 -3.89
C LYS A 22 -3.15 0.18 -3.91
N ASP A 23 -2.74 0.97 -4.90
CA ASP A 23 -3.11 2.38 -4.98
C ASP A 23 -4.42 2.61 -5.76
N GLU A 24 -4.85 3.87 -5.82
CA GLU A 24 -6.04 4.31 -6.57
C GLU A 24 -5.96 4.00 -8.09
N ASN A 25 -4.75 3.93 -8.65
CA ASN A 25 -4.51 3.62 -10.07
C ASN A 25 -4.44 2.12 -10.36
N GLN A 26 -4.75 1.27 -9.37
CA GLN A 26 -4.63 -0.18 -9.47
C GLN A 26 -3.20 -0.70 -9.60
N GLU A 27 -2.20 0.07 -9.18
CA GLU A 27 -0.81 -0.37 -9.18
C GLU A 27 -0.45 -1.04 -7.86
N ARG A 28 0.48 -2.00 -7.92
CA ARG A 28 1.05 -2.64 -6.73
C ARG A 28 2.37 -1.96 -6.42
N ILE A 29 2.40 -1.24 -5.32
CA ILE A 29 3.55 -0.46 -4.89
C ILE A 29 4.22 -1.17 -3.73
N ILE A 30 5.53 -1.40 -3.83
CA ILE A 30 6.33 -1.97 -2.74
C ILE A 30 6.51 -0.92 -1.66
N PHE A 31 6.49 -1.33 -0.40
CA PHE A 31 6.94 -0.50 0.72
C PHE A 31 7.86 -1.26 1.66
N SER A 32 8.80 -0.54 2.26
CA SER A 32 9.60 -1.03 3.38
C SER A 32 8.89 -0.79 4.70
N LYS A 33 9.08 -1.68 5.68
CA LYS A 33 8.59 -1.51 7.06
C LYS A 33 9.12 -0.22 7.69
N SER A 34 10.31 0.26 7.31
CA SER A 34 10.87 1.51 7.83
C SER A 34 10.02 2.73 7.52
N GLU A 35 9.30 2.72 6.39
CA GLU A 35 8.47 3.83 5.94
C GLU A 35 7.13 3.91 6.67
N VAL A 36 6.67 2.80 7.27
CA VAL A 36 5.34 2.74 7.90
C VAL A 36 5.46 2.93 9.41
N PRO A 37 4.83 3.97 9.99
CA PRO A 37 4.73 4.12 11.45
C PRO A 37 3.98 2.92 12.07
N GLY A 38 4.57 2.30 13.09
CA GLY A 38 3.94 1.14 13.76
C GLY A 38 3.95 -0.14 12.92
N THR A 39 3.13 -1.14 13.27
CA THR A 39 3.10 -2.43 12.55
C THR A 39 2.16 -2.33 11.33
N PRO A 40 2.65 -2.59 10.10
CA PRO A 40 1.80 -2.62 8.91
C PRO A 40 0.77 -3.75 9.03
N LEU A 41 -0.50 -3.42 8.85
CA LEU A 41 -1.60 -4.37 8.82
C LEU A 41 -2.33 -4.27 7.49
N ARG A 42 -2.79 -5.42 7.00
CA ARG A 42 -3.67 -5.48 5.84
C ARG A 42 -4.94 -4.68 6.11
N GLY A 43 -5.38 -3.88 5.15
CA GLY A 43 -6.54 -2.99 5.29
C GLY A 43 -6.21 -1.58 5.77
N MET A 44 -4.98 -1.28 6.15
CA MET A 44 -4.58 0.10 6.47
C MET A 44 -4.61 0.97 5.21
N LEU A 45 -5.38 2.07 5.27
CA LEU A 45 -5.38 3.12 4.27
C LEU A 45 -4.21 4.07 4.54
N VAL A 46 -3.41 4.29 3.52
CA VAL A 46 -2.18 5.08 3.61
C VAL A 46 -2.11 6.12 2.50
N SER A 47 -1.46 7.24 2.81
CA SER A 47 -1.02 8.23 1.83
C SER A 47 0.51 8.17 1.71
N PHE A 48 1.05 8.29 0.50
CA PHE A 48 2.48 8.14 0.25
C PHE A 48 2.90 8.86 -1.03
N ASP A 49 4.21 9.07 -1.18
CA ASP A 49 4.83 9.48 -2.44
C ASP A 49 5.48 8.28 -3.13
N ILE A 50 5.65 8.33 -4.45
CA ILE A 50 6.49 7.36 -5.18
C ILE A 50 7.91 7.90 -5.22
N GLY A 51 8.88 7.11 -4.78
CA GLY A 51 10.28 7.48 -4.80
C GLY A 51 11.19 6.29 -5.09
N LEU A 52 12.46 6.59 -5.34
CA LEU A 52 13.48 5.56 -5.53
C LEU A 52 14.15 5.26 -4.18
N ASP A 53 14.05 4.02 -3.71
CA ASP A 53 14.84 3.50 -2.58
C ASP A 53 15.74 2.38 -3.09
N SER A 54 17.05 2.56 -2.93
CA SER A 54 18.06 1.54 -3.26
C SER A 54 17.90 0.94 -4.66
N GLY A 55 17.53 1.78 -5.64
CA GLY A 55 17.33 1.38 -7.04
C GLY A 55 15.95 0.82 -7.38
N THR A 56 15.03 0.75 -6.41
CA THR A 56 13.65 0.27 -6.61
C THR A 56 12.66 1.42 -6.44
N LEU A 57 11.70 1.54 -7.36
CA LEU A 57 10.56 2.45 -7.19
C LEU A 57 9.60 1.88 -6.14
N CYS A 58 9.39 2.63 -5.06
CA CYS A 58 8.58 2.20 -3.91
C CYS A 58 7.80 3.37 -3.31
N ALA A 59 6.90 3.05 -2.39
CA ALA A 59 6.21 4.04 -1.57
C ALA A 59 7.18 4.57 -0.49
N ILE A 60 7.29 5.89 -0.41
CA ILE A 60 8.07 6.61 0.61
C ILE A 60 7.18 7.62 1.34
N ASN A 61 7.65 8.16 2.47
CA ASN A 61 6.91 9.13 3.29
C ASN A 61 5.51 8.65 3.69
N ILE A 62 5.38 7.35 3.99
CA ILE A 62 4.07 6.74 4.21
C ILE A 62 3.44 7.26 5.51
N LYS A 63 2.20 7.74 5.41
CA LYS A 63 1.37 8.12 6.55
C LYS A 63 0.13 7.24 6.60
N VAL A 64 -0.15 6.68 7.77
CA VAL A 64 -1.39 5.94 8.01
C VAL A 64 -2.52 6.94 8.18
N VAL A 65 -3.50 6.88 7.30
CA VAL A 65 -4.67 7.77 7.30
C VAL A 65 -5.79 7.14 8.12
N ASN A 66 -6.08 5.85 7.88
CA ASN A 66 -7.15 5.14 8.55
C ASN A 66 -6.95 3.61 8.49
N TYR A 67 -7.83 2.86 9.12
CA TYR A 67 -7.92 1.40 9.00
C TYR A 67 -9.29 1.00 8.43
N LEU A 68 -9.30 0.26 7.32
CA LEU A 68 -10.52 -0.29 6.76
C LEU A 68 -10.89 -1.61 7.46
N PRO A 69 -12.10 -1.73 8.04
CA PRO A 69 -12.62 -3.01 8.51
C PRO A 69 -12.62 -4.07 7.40
N ALA A 70 -12.56 -5.36 7.76
CA ALA A 70 -12.45 -6.45 6.80
C ALA A 70 -13.53 -6.43 5.69
N GLY A 71 -14.79 -6.13 6.04
CA GLY A 71 -15.89 -6.04 5.06
C GLY A 71 -15.75 -4.86 4.09
N GLU A 72 -15.20 -3.72 4.54
CA GLU A 72 -14.92 -2.57 3.66
C GLU A 72 -13.69 -2.83 2.79
N PHE A 73 -12.68 -3.52 3.34
CA PHE A 73 -11.50 -3.93 2.60
C PHE A 73 -11.86 -4.89 1.45
N GLU A 74 -12.71 -5.90 1.69
CA GLU A 74 -13.16 -6.82 0.65
C GLU A 74 -13.98 -6.11 -0.44
N ASN A 75 -14.86 -5.18 -0.06
CA ASN A 75 -15.57 -4.34 -1.02
C ASN A 75 -14.62 -3.42 -1.80
N TYR A 76 -13.61 -2.84 -1.15
CA TYR A 76 -12.61 -2.02 -1.82
C TYR A 76 -11.84 -2.83 -2.86
N ILE A 77 -11.41 -4.05 -2.52
CA ILE A 77 -10.69 -4.96 -3.43
C ILE A 77 -11.60 -5.57 -4.50
N SER A 78 -12.89 -5.80 -4.24
CA SER A 78 -13.82 -6.41 -5.20
C SER A 78 -14.06 -5.51 -6.41
N HIS A 79 -14.14 -4.18 -6.21
CA HIS A 79 -14.15 -3.20 -7.30
C HIS A 79 -12.85 -3.21 -8.13
N LEU A 80 -11.81 -3.92 -7.70
CA LEU A 80 -10.50 -4.04 -8.36
C LEU A 80 -10.29 -5.40 -9.03
N GLN A 81 -11.23 -6.36 -8.87
CA GLN A 81 -11.14 -7.71 -9.43
C GLN A 81 -10.82 -7.79 -10.94
N PRO A 82 -11.34 -6.94 -11.84
CA PRO A 82 -10.99 -7.02 -13.27
C PRO A 82 -9.52 -6.73 -13.60
N TYR A 83 -8.71 -6.29 -12.62
CA TYR A 83 -7.29 -5.93 -12.79
C TYR A 83 -6.34 -6.79 -11.95
N LEU A 84 -6.84 -7.87 -11.32
CA LEU A 84 -6.05 -8.82 -10.54
C LEU A 84 -5.81 -10.15 -11.26
N THR A 85 -6.52 -10.40 -12.36
CA THR A 85 -6.38 -11.55 -13.27
C THR A 85 -5.79 -11.10 -14.61
N ARG A 86 -4.49 -10.83 -14.64
CA ARG A 86 -3.65 -10.94 -15.84
C ARG A 86 -2.30 -11.52 -15.45
#